data_AF-A7N7R3-F1
#
_entry.id   AF-A7N7R3-F1
#
_cell.length_a   1.000
_cell.length_b   1.000
_cell.length_c   1.000
_cell.angle_alpha   90.00
_cell.angle_beta   90.00
_cell.angle_gamma   90.00
#
_symmetry.space_group_name_H-M   'P 1'
#
loop_
_entity.id
_entity.type
_entity.pdbx_description
1 polymer ?
#
loop_
_entity_poly.entity_id
_entity_poly.type
_entity_poly.pdbx_seq_one_letter_code
_entity_poly.pdbx_strand_id
1 'polypeptide(L)'
;MKKIILLSTLTLASFSSLASFSSLAADYGVELAWNTNDSEQVLKTLPEQKAAFSQLIEQGDVKDMFVLPSSIDGKPVQILRFVLSVDNEAEVATKLQDLPMYQQDLVKIASIQPLGAKWLDNTPESDNYSVTLRWKEGIEALEMDRVLGVDLQRVISLNNSGLVTSSYINTQVLENGVERPIYSVAVLAKDAQQAQNLMYSFEAVQLGYATFEIEYLGKKLDMKS
;
A
#
# COMPACT_ATOMS: atom_id res chain seq x y z
N MET A 1 -4.09 67.76 -43.32
CA MET A 1 -4.00 67.42 -41.90
C MET A 1 -4.10 65.91 -41.76
N LYS A 2 -2.98 65.25 -41.45
CA LYS A 2 -2.85 63.78 -41.33
C LYS A 2 -3.04 63.40 -39.85
N LYS A 3 -3.92 62.44 -39.56
CA LYS A 3 -3.97 61.76 -38.26
C LYS A 3 -3.38 60.36 -38.45
N ILE A 4 -2.29 60.09 -37.75
CA ILE A 4 -1.64 58.79 -37.65
C ILE A 4 -2.33 58.06 -36.49
N ILE A 5 -2.90 56.89 -36.77
CA ILE A 5 -3.43 55.97 -35.75
C ILE A 5 -2.39 54.87 -35.59
N LEU A 6 -1.72 54.84 -34.43
CA LEU A 6 -0.92 53.68 -33.99
C LEU A 6 -1.88 52.56 -33.59
N LEU A 7 -1.82 51.42 -34.28
CA LEU A 7 -2.36 50.16 -33.77
C LEU A 7 -1.21 49.38 -33.12
N SER A 8 -1.26 49.32 -31.80
CA SER A 8 -0.46 48.44 -30.94
C SER A 8 -0.97 47.00 -31.07
N THR A 9 -0.21 46.15 -31.76
CA THR A 9 -0.43 44.70 -31.76
C THR A 9 0.03 44.11 -30.42
N LEU A 10 -0.95 43.71 -29.59
CA LEU A 10 -0.78 42.90 -28.39
C LEU A 10 -0.17 41.54 -28.77
N THR A 11 1.05 41.27 -28.31
CA THR A 11 1.61 39.92 -28.26
C THR A 11 0.94 39.14 -27.12
N LEU A 12 0.06 38.20 -27.45
CA LEU A 12 -0.42 37.18 -26.51
C LEU A 12 0.77 36.27 -26.15
N ALA A 13 1.30 36.42 -24.94
CA ALA A 13 2.19 35.44 -24.34
C ALA A 13 1.33 34.27 -23.84
N SER A 14 1.31 33.18 -24.61
CA SER A 14 0.73 31.91 -24.21
C SER A 14 1.57 31.32 -23.06
N PHE A 15 1.17 31.58 -21.82
CA PHE A 15 1.68 30.85 -20.66
C PHE A 15 1.08 29.44 -20.69
N SER A 16 1.76 28.53 -21.38
CA SER A 16 1.55 27.09 -21.25
C SER A 16 2.11 26.66 -19.90
N SER A 17 1.32 26.79 -18.83
CA SER A 17 1.62 26.13 -17.56
C SER A 17 1.46 24.63 -17.76
N LEU A 18 2.56 23.97 -18.13
CA LEU A 18 2.73 22.54 -17.92
C LEU A 18 2.57 22.31 -16.42
N ALA A 19 1.41 21.78 -16.02
CA ALA A 19 1.24 21.17 -14.72
C ALA A 19 2.18 19.97 -14.69
N SER A 20 3.40 20.17 -14.17
CA SER A 20 4.21 19.07 -13.68
C SER A 20 3.40 18.41 -12.58
N PHE A 21 2.70 17.32 -12.91
CA PHE A 21 2.22 16.41 -11.90
C PHE A 21 3.48 15.84 -11.22
N SER A 22 3.81 16.36 -10.04
CA SER A 22 4.71 15.68 -9.13
C SER A 22 4.12 14.28 -8.94
N SER A 23 4.77 13.24 -9.45
CA SER A 23 4.46 11.87 -9.04
C SER A 23 4.78 11.81 -7.56
N LEU A 24 3.74 11.95 -6.73
CA LEU A 24 3.89 11.65 -5.32
C LEU A 24 4.15 10.14 -5.24
N ALA A 25 5.25 9.77 -4.58
CA ALA A 25 5.55 8.36 -4.31
C ALA A 25 4.31 7.69 -3.71
N ALA A 26 3.98 6.50 -4.24
CA ALA A 26 2.89 5.67 -3.76
C ALA A 26 3.46 4.48 -3.00
N ASP A 27 2.67 3.95 -2.08
CA ASP A 27 2.99 2.81 -1.28
C ASP A 27 2.44 1.54 -1.94
N TYR A 28 3.31 0.53 -2.04
CA TYR A 28 3.03 -0.76 -2.66
C TYR A 28 3.27 -1.87 -1.65
N GLY A 29 2.25 -2.71 -1.44
CA GLY A 29 2.40 -3.97 -0.71
C GLY A 29 3.22 -4.94 -1.55
N VAL A 30 4.26 -5.51 -0.96
CA VAL A 30 5.19 -6.44 -1.62
C VAL A 30 5.17 -7.76 -0.86
N GLU A 31 4.84 -8.82 -1.60
CA GLU A 31 4.95 -10.19 -1.13
C GLU A 31 6.14 -10.87 -1.77
N LEU A 32 6.96 -11.52 -0.93
CA LEU A 32 8.07 -12.33 -1.39
C LEU A 32 7.72 -13.82 -1.37
N ALA A 33 8.36 -14.58 -2.26
CA ALA A 33 8.42 -16.03 -2.20
C ALA A 33 9.87 -16.49 -2.28
N TRP A 34 10.17 -17.65 -1.67
CA TRP A 34 11.46 -18.30 -1.85
C TRP A 34 11.62 -18.76 -3.30
N ASN A 35 12.81 -18.55 -3.86
CA ASN A 35 13.20 -19.07 -5.17
C ASN A 35 14.29 -20.16 -5.05
N THR A 36 14.51 -20.68 -3.85
CA THR A 36 15.54 -21.66 -3.53
C THR A 36 15.02 -22.76 -2.60
N ASN A 37 15.68 -23.92 -2.64
CA ASN A 37 15.53 -24.99 -1.67
C ASN A 37 16.70 -25.05 -0.66
N ASP A 38 17.67 -24.13 -0.76
CA ASP A 38 18.84 -24.08 0.12
C ASP A 38 18.59 -23.16 1.33
N SER A 39 18.07 -23.76 2.41
CA SER A 39 17.87 -23.06 3.68
C SER A 39 19.17 -22.54 4.30
N GLU A 40 20.30 -23.22 4.07
CA GLU A 40 21.56 -22.87 4.72
C GLU A 40 22.15 -21.62 4.10
N GLN A 41 22.06 -21.50 2.77
CA GLN A 41 22.40 -20.28 2.06
C GLN A 41 21.52 -19.10 2.50
N VAL A 42 20.20 -19.31 2.64
CA VAL A 42 19.29 -18.26 3.15
C VAL A 42 19.71 -17.77 4.54
N LEU A 43 19.99 -18.69 5.47
CA LEU A 43 20.41 -18.35 6.83
C LEU A 43 21.78 -17.64 6.85
N LYS A 44 22.70 -18.05 5.97
CA LYS A 44 24.03 -17.42 5.83
C LYS A 44 23.92 -15.99 5.28
N THR A 45 23.00 -15.74 4.35
CA THR A 45 22.78 -14.42 3.73
C THR A 45 21.95 -13.47 4.60
N LEU A 46 21.23 -14.00 5.60
CA LEU A 46 20.32 -13.22 6.45
C LEU A 46 20.96 -12.00 7.16
N PRO A 47 22.18 -12.05 7.72
CA PRO A 47 22.79 -10.89 8.36
C PRO A 47 23.02 -9.73 7.38
N GLU A 48 23.54 -10.03 6.19
CA GLU A 48 23.78 -9.03 5.13
C GLU A 48 22.45 -8.50 4.57
N GLN A 49 21.48 -9.38 4.36
CA GLN A 49 20.13 -9.00 3.94
C GLN A 49 19.49 -8.04 4.94
N LYS A 50 19.58 -8.34 6.25
CA LYS A 50 19.02 -7.50 7.30
C LYS A 50 19.69 -6.12 7.30
N ALA A 51 21.01 -6.06 7.19
CA ALA A 51 21.74 -4.80 7.17
C ALA A 51 21.35 -3.93 5.95
N ALA A 52 21.27 -4.53 4.75
CA ALA A 52 20.85 -3.82 3.55
C ALA A 52 19.39 -3.35 3.63
N PHE A 53 18.49 -4.21 4.12
CA PHE A 53 17.07 -3.86 4.26
C PHE A 53 16.83 -2.78 5.34
N SER A 54 17.62 -2.78 6.43
CA SER A 54 17.58 -1.71 7.44
C SER A 54 17.87 -0.33 6.86
N GLN A 55 18.72 -0.22 5.83
CA GLN A 55 18.96 1.06 5.16
C GLN A 55 17.70 1.59 4.44
N LEU A 56 16.89 0.70 3.86
CA LEU A 56 15.62 1.08 3.24
C LEU A 56 14.61 1.56 4.31
N ILE A 57 14.64 0.97 5.50
CA ILE A 57 13.83 1.43 6.65
C ILE A 57 14.30 2.82 7.09
N GLU A 58 15.61 3.02 7.28
CA GLU A 58 16.19 4.31 7.70
C GLU A 58 15.93 5.44 6.70
N GLN A 59 15.91 5.13 5.40
CA GLN A 59 15.58 6.07 4.33
C GLN A 59 14.08 6.40 4.28
N GLY A 60 13.25 5.67 5.02
CA GLY A 60 11.79 5.83 5.03
C GLY A 60 11.11 5.23 3.81
N ASP A 61 11.80 4.40 3.02
CA ASP A 61 11.24 3.70 1.86
C ASP A 61 10.31 2.57 2.30
N VAL A 62 10.63 1.88 3.40
CA VAL A 62 9.77 0.84 3.97
C VAL A 62 8.78 1.48 4.93
N LYS A 63 7.48 1.36 4.62
CA LYS A 63 6.39 1.96 5.41
C LYS A 63 5.76 1.01 6.41
N ASP A 64 5.79 -0.30 6.16
CA ASP A 64 5.34 -1.33 7.09
C ASP A 64 6.06 -2.65 6.79
N MET A 65 6.16 -3.51 7.81
CA MET A 65 6.78 -4.81 7.68
C MET A 65 6.06 -5.84 8.53
N PHE A 66 5.90 -7.03 7.95
CA PHE A 66 5.26 -8.18 8.57
C PHE A 66 6.10 -9.43 8.30
N VAL A 67 6.10 -10.34 9.27
CA VAL A 67 6.80 -11.62 9.16
C VAL A 67 5.81 -12.77 9.13
N LEU A 68 6.00 -13.67 8.17
CA LEU A 68 5.19 -14.87 8.01
C LEU A 68 6.03 -16.12 8.27
N PRO A 69 5.46 -17.13 8.96
CA PRO A 69 6.04 -18.46 8.97
C PRO A 69 6.11 -19.01 7.54
N SER A 70 7.24 -19.64 7.21
CA SER A 70 7.48 -20.30 5.93
C SER A 70 8.34 -21.54 6.14
N SER A 71 8.56 -22.33 5.09
CA SER A 71 9.55 -23.40 5.09
C SER A 71 10.33 -23.45 3.78
N ILE A 72 11.57 -23.93 3.86
CA ILE A 72 12.42 -24.32 2.74
C ILE A 72 12.87 -25.74 3.02
N ASP A 73 12.56 -26.68 2.13
CA ASP A 73 12.89 -28.10 2.30
C ASP A 73 12.48 -28.67 3.68
N GLY A 74 11.27 -28.30 4.15
CA GLY A 74 10.75 -28.70 5.46
C GLY A 74 11.40 -28.04 6.67
N LYS A 75 12.49 -27.26 6.50
CA LYS A 75 13.10 -26.48 7.56
C LYS A 75 12.32 -25.17 7.76
N PRO A 76 11.93 -24.83 9.00
CA PRO A 76 11.19 -23.60 9.26
C PRO A 76 12.08 -22.38 9.04
N VAL A 77 11.59 -21.44 8.24
CA VAL A 77 12.20 -20.12 8.01
C VAL A 77 11.09 -19.06 8.06
N GLN A 78 11.47 -17.80 7.98
CA GLN A 78 10.54 -16.68 7.97
C GLN A 78 10.71 -15.87 6.70
N ILE A 79 9.60 -15.42 6.12
CA ILE A 79 9.61 -14.56 4.95
C ILE A 79 8.90 -13.24 5.27
N LEU A 80 9.35 -12.17 4.62
CA LEU A 80 8.81 -10.84 4.83
C LEU A 80 7.70 -10.53 3.84
N ARG A 81 6.68 -9.85 4.34
CA ARG A 81 5.78 -8.99 3.56
C ARG A 81 5.99 -7.57 4.05
N PHE A 82 6.04 -6.61 3.15
CA PHE A 82 6.32 -5.23 3.53
C PHE A 82 5.67 -4.26 2.58
N VAL A 83 5.64 -3.00 2.96
CA VAL A 83 5.13 -1.92 2.12
C VAL A 83 6.29 -1.02 1.73
N LEU A 84 6.49 -0.84 0.44
CA LEU A 84 7.55 -0.02 -0.14
C LEU A 84 6.97 1.23 -0.79
N SER A 85 7.58 2.37 -0.53
CA SER A 85 7.24 3.66 -1.14
C SER A 85 8.13 3.91 -2.34
N VAL A 86 7.53 3.98 -3.53
CA VAL A 86 8.21 4.18 -4.83
C VAL A 86 7.29 4.96 -5.78
N ASP A 87 7.82 5.49 -6.88
CA ASP A 87 7.00 6.33 -7.78
C ASP A 87 6.03 5.49 -8.62
N ASN A 88 6.36 4.22 -8.89
CA ASN A 88 5.55 3.30 -9.67
C ASN A 88 5.90 1.82 -9.39
N GLU A 89 5.03 0.90 -9.82
CA GLU A 89 5.21 -0.54 -9.61
C GLU A 89 6.53 -1.10 -10.16
N ALA A 90 7.02 -0.60 -11.31
CA ALA A 90 8.25 -1.10 -11.92
C ALA A 90 9.49 -0.82 -11.04
N GLU A 91 9.48 0.27 -10.28
CA GLU A 91 10.56 0.61 -9.36
C GLU A 91 10.66 -0.31 -8.16
N VAL A 92 9.61 -1.06 -7.80
CA VAL A 92 9.68 -2.06 -6.73
C VAL A 92 10.77 -3.08 -7.03
N ALA A 93 10.79 -3.63 -8.25
CA ALA A 93 11.80 -4.60 -8.65
C ALA A 93 13.20 -3.96 -8.67
N THR A 94 13.33 -2.76 -9.23
CA THR A 94 14.61 -2.03 -9.29
C THR A 94 15.17 -1.74 -7.90
N LYS A 95 14.33 -1.36 -6.92
CA LYS A 95 14.76 -1.06 -5.56
C LYS A 95 15.25 -2.31 -4.83
N LEU A 96 14.65 -3.47 -5.10
CA LEU A 96 14.94 -4.72 -4.40
C LEU A 96 16.09 -5.52 -5.03
N GLN A 97 16.42 -5.29 -6.31
CA GLN A 97 17.41 -6.07 -7.05
C GLN A 97 18.82 -6.10 -6.41
N ASP A 98 19.17 -5.04 -5.68
CA ASP A 98 20.49 -4.87 -5.06
C ASP A 98 20.58 -5.53 -3.68
N LEU A 99 19.47 -6.04 -3.15
CA LEU A 99 19.46 -6.74 -1.87
C LEU A 99 20.17 -8.10 -1.99
N PRO A 100 20.96 -8.51 -0.97
CA PRO A 100 21.77 -9.74 -1.04
C PRO A 100 20.99 -11.01 -1.42
N MET A 101 19.75 -11.18 -0.94
CA MET A 101 18.94 -12.34 -1.30
C MET A 101 18.45 -12.31 -2.76
N TYR A 102 18.28 -11.13 -3.36
CA TYR A 102 17.91 -11.00 -4.77
C TYR A 102 19.10 -11.24 -5.70
N GLN A 103 20.27 -10.69 -5.36
CA GLN A 103 21.51 -10.91 -6.13
C GLN A 103 21.93 -12.39 -6.20
N GLN A 104 21.57 -13.17 -5.17
CA GLN A 104 21.83 -14.60 -5.08
C GLN A 104 20.65 -15.47 -5.56
N ASP A 105 19.59 -14.87 -6.12
CA ASP A 105 18.39 -15.56 -6.61
C ASP A 105 17.71 -16.46 -5.54
N LEU A 106 17.74 -16.04 -4.27
CA LEU A 106 17.16 -16.79 -3.15
C LEU A 106 15.68 -16.47 -2.94
N VAL A 107 15.25 -15.27 -3.37
CA VAL A 107 13.89 -14.78 -3.26
C VAL A 107 13.43 -14.18 -4.58
N LYS A 108 12.12 -14.14 -4.77
CA LYS A 108 11.46 -13.43 -5.86
C LYS A 108 10.24 -12.69 -5.34
N ILE A 109 9.80 -11.70 -6.10
CA ILE A 109 8.51 -11.04 -5.87
C ILE A 109 7.40 -12.01 -6.30
N ALA A 110 6.50 -12.32 -5.37
CA ALA A 110 5.33 -13.14 -5.64
C ALA A 110 4.14 -12.29 -6.11
N SER A 111 3.93 -11.13 -5.46
CA SER A 111 2.88 -10.19 -5.80
C SER A 111 3.27 -8.76 -5.42
N ILE A 112 2.73 -7.80 -6.17
CA ILE A 112 2.78 -6.37 -5.86
C ILE A 112 1.36 -5.85 -5.87
N GLN A 113 0.97 -5.12 -4.83
CA GLN A 113 -0.35 -4.52 -4.71
C GLN A 113 -0.23 -3.00 -4.52
N PRO A 114 -0.85 -2.16 -5.37
CA PRO A 114 -0.88 -0.72 -5.15
C PRO A 114 -1.79 -0.39 -3.96
N LEU A 115 -1.23 0.21 -2.91
CA LEU A 115 -1.95 0.60 -1.70
C LEU A 115 -2.31 2.09 -1.68
N GLY A 116 -1.60 2.91 -2.47
CA GLY A 116 -1.81 4.36 -2.53
C GLY A 116 -0.99 5.07 -1.45
N ALA A 117 -1.55 5.98 -0.67
CA ALA A 117 -0.80 6.70 0.36
C ALA A 117 -1.12 6.19 1.77
N LYS A 118 -0.10 5.94 2.59
CA LYS A 118 -0.29 5.65 4.02
C LYS A 118 -0.94 6.83 4.72
N TRP A 119 -1.94 6.54 5.54
CA TRP A 119 -2.73 7.54 6.25
C TRP A 119 -2.59 7.43 7.77
N LEU A 120 -2.74 6.23 8.33
CA LEU A 120 -2.63 5.98 9.77
C LEU A 120 -1.68 4.83 10.06
N ASP A 121 -1.10 4.83 11.25
CA ASP A 121 -0.15 3.81 11.70
C ASP A 121 -0.22 3.56 13.21
N ASN A 122 0.01 2.31 13.60
CA ASN A 122 0.19 1.81 14.95
C ASN A 122 0.95 0.47 14.89
N THR A 123 1.83 0.18 15.86
CA THR A 123 2.78 -0.95 15.81
C THR A 123 2.56 -2.00 16.92
N PRO A 124 1.36 -2.59 17.08
CA PRO A 124 1.21 -3.72 18.00
C PRO A 124 1.79 -5.01 17.39
N GLU A 125 2.60 -5.72 18.19
CA GLU A 125 3.21 -7.01 17.82
C GLU A 125 2.19 -8.16 17.90
N SER A 126 1.29 -8.25 16.92
CA SER A 126 0.31 -9.33 16.83
C SER A 126 0.02 -9.70 15.38
N ASP A 127 -0.80 -10.73 15.18
CA ASP A 127 -1.22 -11.17 13.85
C ASP A 127 -2.09 -10.12 13.20
N ASN A 128 -1.76 -9.80 11.94
CA ASN A 128 -2.42 -8.79 11.16
C ASN A 128 -3.03 -9.39 9.90
N TYR A 129 -4.17 -8.83 9.51
CA TYR A 129 -4.85 -9.13 8.27
C TYR A 129 -5.05 -7.83 7.50
N SER A 130 -4.71 -7.81 6.22
CA SER A 130 -5.08 -6.75 5.30
C SER A 130 -6.55 -6.93 4.94
N VAL A 131 -7.27 -5.82 4.89
CA VAL A 131 -8.57 -5.76 4.23
C VAL A 131 -8.60 -4.60 3.26
N THR A 132 -8.82 -4.90 1.98
CA THR A 132 -9.01 -3.90 0.93
C THR A 132 -10.49 -3.85 0.58
N LEU A 133 -11.09 -2.66 0.67
CA LEU A 133 -12.47 -2.44 0.24
C LEU A 133 -12.50 -1.86 -1.17
N ARG A 134 -13.45 -2.33 -1.98
CA ARG A 134 -13.67 -1.88 -3.36
C ARG A 134 -15.15 -1.62 -3.58
N TRP A 135 -15.45 -0.55 -4.31
CA TRP A 135 -16.82 -0.22 -4.64
C TRP A 135 -17.36 -1.18 -5.69
N LYS A 136 -18.64 -1.51 -5.56
CA LYS A 136 -19.42 -2.12 -6.63
C LYS A 136 -19.89 -1.02 -7.60
N GLU A 137 -20.44 -1.45 -8.72
CA GLU A 137 -21.03 -0.56 -9.71
C GLU A 137 -22.44 -0.09 -9.32
N GLY A 138 -22.86 1.03 -9.91
CA GLY A 138 -24.24 1.52 -9.84
C GLY A 138 -24.61 2.28 -8.55
N ILE A 139 -23.65 2.63 -7.70
CA ILE A 139 -23.89 3.51 -6.53
C ILE A 139 -23.76 4.98 -6.94
N GLU A 140 -24.69 5.81 -6.46
CA GLU A 140 -24.65 7.25 -6.71
C GLU A 140 -23.46 7.91 -6.01
N ALA A 141 -22.78 8.82 -6.71
CA ALA A 141 -21.56 9.48 -6.23
C ALA A 141 -21.73 10.14 -4.84
N LEU A 142 -22.81 10.88 -4.64
CA LEU A 142 -23.08 11.55 -3.36
C LEU A 142 -23.29 10.56 -2.21
N GLU A 143 -23.88 9.40 -2.50
CA GLU A 143 -24.06 8.35 -1.50
C GLU A 143 -22.73 7.66 -1.19
N MET A 144 -21.88 7.43 -2.19
CA MET A 144 -20.52 6.93 -1.98
C MET A 144 -19.72 7.88 -1.08
N ASP A 145 -19.76 9.20 -1.34
CA ASP A 145 -19.03 10.20 -0.57
C ASP A 145 -19.51 10.25 0.89
N ARG A 146 -20.83 10.15 1.11
CA ARG A 146 -21.43 10.09 2.45
C ARG A 146 -20.94 8.85 3.21
N VAL A 147 -21.06 7.68 2.60
CA VAL A 147 -20.68 6.39 3.20
C VAL A 147 -19.18 6.35 3.48
N LEU A 148 -18.36 6.80 2.52
CA LEU A 148 -16.91 6.90 2.70
C LEU A 148 -16.55 7.76 3.92
N GLY A 149 -17.22 8.91 4.08
CA GLY A 149 -16.99 9.78 5.23
C GLY A 149 -17.23 9.06 6.56
N VAL A 150 -18.30 8.27 6.66
CA VAL A 150 -18.62 7.46 7.85
C VAL A 150 -17.57 6.37 8.07
N ASP A 151 -17.22 5.64 7.02
CA ASP A 151 -16.27 4.53 7.08
C ASP A 151 -14.86 4.98 7.43
N LEU A 152 -14.39 6.12 6.90
CA LEU A 152 -13.08 6.68 7.28
C LEU A 152 -13.05 7.10 8.75
N GLN A 153 -14.13 7.68 9.29
CA GLN A 153 -14.22 7.95 10.74
C GLN A 153 -14.17 6.66 11.57
N ARG A 154 -14.75 5.57 11.05
CA ARG A 154 -14.64 4.25 11.67
C ARG A 154 -13.20 3.74 11.67
N VAL A 155 -12.45 3.88 10.58
CA VAL A 155 -11.02 3.53 10.53
C VAL A 155 -10.24 4.29 11.60
N ILE A 156 -10.46 5.61 11.73
CA ILE A 156 -9.80 6.44 12.76
C ILE A 156 -10.13 5.92 14.16
N SER A 157 -11.40 5.65 14.44
CA SER A 157 -11.84 5.11 15.74
C SER A 157 -11.18 3.77 16.06
N LEU A 158 -11.07 2.88 15.07
CA LEU A 158 -10.43 1.57 15.24
C LEU A 158 -8.91 1.71 15.43
N ASN A 159 -8.26 2.62 14.73
CA ASN A 159 -6.82 2.90 14.92
C ASN A 159 -6.54 3.44 16.33
N ASN A 160 -7.36 4.39 16.81
CA ASN A 160 -7.28 4.92 18.18
C ASN A 160 -7.50 3.84 19.25
N SER A 161 -8.27 2.80 18.95
CA SER A 161 -8.47 1.64 19.84
C SER A 161 -7.37 0.58 19.75
N GLY A 162 -6.42 0.74 18.81
CA GLY A 162 -5.35 -0.21 18.53
C GLY A 162 -5.72 -1.39 17.63
N LEU A 163 -6.95 -1.44 17.10
CA LEU A 163 -7.41 -2.52 16.23
C LEU A 163 -6.94 -2.37 14.78
N VAL A 164 -6.85 -1.15 14.26
CA VAL A 164 -6.24 -0.87 12.95
C VAL A 164 -4.78 -0.47 13.17
N THR A 165 -3.88 -1.23 12.58
CA THR A 165 -2.43 -1.05 12.70
C THR A 165 -1.84 -0.24 11.56
N SER A 166 -2.46 -0.28 10.38
CA SER A 166 -2.07 0.55 9.24
C SER A 166 -3.29 0.88 8.41
N SER A 167 -3.29 2.02 7.74
CA SER A 167 -4.29 2.32 6.71
C SER A 167 -3.67 3.03 5.51
N TYR A 168 -4.25 2.75 4.35
CA TYR A 168 -3.84 3.28 3.07
C TYR A 168 -5.06 3.71 2.27
N ILE A 169 -4.94 4.80 1.51
CA ILE A 169 -5.98 5.31 0.61
C ILE A 169 -5.43 5.26 -0.82
N ASN A 170 -6.20 4.64 -1.70
CA ASN A 170 -5.93 4.58 -3.13
C ASN A 170 -7.18 5.01 -3.92
N THR A 171 -7.13 4.90 -5.24
CA THR A 171 -8.29 5.07 -6.10
C THR A 171 -8.56 3.82 -6.93
N GLN A 172 -9.82 3.67 -7.31
CA GLN A 172 -10.34 2.66 -8.23
C GLN A 172 -11.04 3.40 -9.37
N VAL A 173 -10.78 2.98 -10.60
CA VAL A 173 -11.56 3.41 -11.76
C VAL A 173 -12.70 2.42 -11.95
N LEU A 174 -13.95 2.91 -11.88
CA LEU A 174 -15.16 2.12 -12.12
C LEU A 174 -15.37 1.88 -13.62
N GLU A 175 -16.26 0.95 -13.98
CA GLU A 175 -16.55 0.60 -15.38
C GLU A 175 -17.01 1.80 -16.22
N ASN A 176 -17.70 2.74 -15.59
CA ASN A 176 -18.13 4.00 -16.22
C ASN A 176 -16.98 5.03 -16.40
N GLY A 177 -15.74 4.66 -16.10
CA GLY A 177 -14.54 5.49 -16.20
C GLY A 177 -14.37 6.48 -15.05
N VAL A 178 -15.24 6.43 -14.04
CA VAL A 178 -15.20 7.38 -12.92
C VAL A 178 -14.25 6.87 -11.84
N GLU A 179 -13.35 7.74 -11.41
CA GLU A 179 -12.40 7.45 -10.34
C GLU A 179 -13.03 7.66 -8.95
N ARG A 180 -12.81 6.70 -8.05
CA ARG A 180 -13.36 6.69 -6.69
C ARG A 180 -12.32 6.27 -5.67
N PRO A 181 -12.27 6.92 -4.51
CA PRO A 181 -11.35 6.54 -3.44
C PRO A 181 -11.73 5.16 -2.90
N ILE A 182 -10.72 4.33 -2.68
CA ILE A 182 -10.79 3.07 -1.96
C ILE A 182 -9.80 3.11 -0.81
N TYR A 183 -9.92 2.17 0.12
CA TYR A 183 -8.98 2.10 1.24
C TYR A 183 -8.64 0.65 1.59
N SER A 184 -7.44 0.51 2.12
CA SER A 184 -6.94 -0.74 2.69
C SER A 184 -6.54 -0.52 4.14
N VAL A 185 -6.85 -1.47 5.01
CA VAL A 185 -6.48 -1.41 6.42
C VAL A 185 -5.80 -2.71 6.84
N ALA A 186 -4.72 -2.62 7.60
CA ALA A 186 -4.20 -3.74 8.37
C ALA A 186 -4.89 -3.75 9.73
N VAL A 187 -5.48 -4.89 10.10
CA VAL A 187 -6.25 -5.05 11.34
C VAL A 187 -5.69 -6.18 12.19
N LEU A 188 -5.71 -5.97 13.50
CA LEU A 188 -5.47 -7.02 14.47
C LEU A 188 -6.64 -7.99 14.50
N ALA A 189 -6.36 -9.24 14.17
CA ALA A 189 -7.33 -10.32 14.23
C ALA A 189 -6.63 -11.66 14.50
N LYS A 190 -7.32 -12.54 15.22
CA LYS A 190 -6.83 -13.91 15.51
C LYS A 190 -6.90 -14.80 14.27
N ASP A 191 -7.89 -14.57 13.43
CA ASP A 191 -8.16 -15.34 12.22
C ASP A 191 -8.88 -14.47 11.17
N ALA A 192 -8.98 -15.00 9.95
CA ALA A 192 -9.66 -14.33 8.85
C ALA A 192 -11.16 -14.08 9.13
N GLN A 193 -11.81 -14.92 9.94
CA GLN A 193 -13.21 -14.76 10.30
C GLN A 193 -13.43 -13.54 11.19
N GLN A 194 -12.53 -13.30 12.15
CA GLN A 194 -12.58 -12.10 12.98
C GLN A 194 -12.31 -10.84 12.15
N ALA A 195 -11.35 -10.87 11.22
CA ALA A 195 -11.12 -9.78 10.28
C ALA A 195 -12.37 -9.50 9.42
N GLN A 196 -13.03 -10.56 8.93
CA GLN A 196 -14.29 -10.46 8.19
C GLN A 196 -15.42 -9.86 9.03
N ASN A 197 -15.57 -10.32 10.27
CA ASN A 197 -16.60 -9.81 11.16
C ASN A 197 -16.43 -8.32 11.45
N LEU A 198 -15.18 -7.84 11.53
CA LEU A 198 -14.90 -6.41 11.66
C LEU A 198 -15.37 -5.62 10.43
N MET A 199 -15.25 -6.18 9.22
CA MET A 199 -15.70 -5.52 7.99
C MET A 199 -17.20 -5.32 7.93
N TYR A 200 -17.99 -6.21 8.53
CA TYR A 200 -19.43 -6.00 8.68
C TYR A 200 -19.80 -4.84 9.60
N SER A 201 -18.84 -4.17 10.26
CA SER A 201 -19.08 -2.91 10.98
C SER A 201 -18.96 -1.66 10.11
N PHE A 202 -18.53 -1.79 8.85
CA PHE A 202 -18.45 -0.70 7.88
C PHE A 202 -19.76 -0.55 7.10
N GLU A 203 -20.19 0.69 6.91
CA GLU A 203 -21.47 1.03 6.30
C GLU A 203 -21.49 0.61 4.82
N ALA A 204 -20.39 0.80 4.07
CA ALA A 204 -20.31 0.37 2.68
C ALA A 204 -20.54 -1.15 2.51
N VAL A 205 -20.10 -1.94 3.49
CA VAL A 205 -20.29 -3.40 3.48
C VAL A 205 -21.72 -3.75 3.87
N GLN A 206 -22.27 -3.12 4.91
CA GLN A 206 -23.64 -3.37 5.38
C GLN A 206 -24.70 -3.03 4.34
N LEU A 207 -24.51 -1.92 3.61
CA LEU A 207 -25.40 -1.50 2.52
C LEU A 207 -25.18 -2.31 1.24
N GLY A 208 -24.16 -3.17 1.20
CA GLY A 208 -23.82 -3.98 0.05
C GLY A 208 -23.18 -3.20 -1.10
N TYR A 209 -22.71 -1.98 -0.85
CA TYR A 209 -22.07 -1.09 -1.82
C TYR A 209 -20.62 -1.44 -2.11
N ALA A 210 -19.95 -2.13 -1.20
CA ALA A 210 -18.57 -2.55 -1.36
C ALA A 210 -18.42 -4.07 -1.27
N THR A 211 -17.38 -4.57 -1.92
CA THR A 211 -16.77 -5.88 -1.65
C THR A 211 -15.48 -5.67 -0.86
N PHE A 212 -15.00 -6.72 -0.21
CA PHE A 212 -13.73 -6.68 0.48
C PHE A 212 -12.95 -7.98 0.28
N GLU A 213 -11.63 -7.84 0.22
CA GLU A 213 -10.69 -8.95 0.15
C GLU A 213 -9.85 -8.98 1.42
N ILE A 214 -9.66 -10.17 1.99
CA ILE A 214 -8.90 -10.36 3.23
C ILE A 214 -7.66 -11.17 2.92
N GLU A 215 -6.53 -10.69 3.43
CA GLU A 215 -5.25 -11.36 3.29
C GLU A 215 -4.53 -11.41 4.63
N TYR A 216 -3.95 -12.56 4.99
CA TYR A 216 -3.12 -12.65 6.18
C TYR A 216 -1.76 -12.00 5.94
N LEU A 217 -1.41 -10.97 6.72
CA LEU A 217 -0.14 -10.26 6.57
C LEU A 217 1.00 -10.88 7.36
N GLY A 218 0.72 -11.63 8.43
CA GLY A 218 1.72 -12.07 9.39
C GLY A 218 1.77 -11.21 10.64
N LYS A 219 2.85 -11.35 11.40
CA LYS A 219 3.08 -10.52 12.59
C LYS A 219 3.74 -9.21 12.21
N LYS A 220 3.15 -8.09 12.60
CA LYS A 220 3.75 -6.77 12.34
C LYS A 220 5.03 -6.63 13.15
N LEU A 221 6.08 -6.14 12.51
CA LEU A 221 7.38 -5.88 13.13
C LEU A 221 7.49 -4.40 13.50
N ASP A 222 8.06 -4.11 14.67
CA ASP A 222 8.47 -2.75 15.00
C ASP A 222 9.69 -2.37 14.15
N MET A 223 9.57 -1.27 13.42
CA MET A 223 10.62 -0.73 12.57
C MET A 223 11.45 0.35 13.28
N LYS A 224 11.08 0.72 14.51
CA LYS A 224 11.85 1.66 15.35
C LYS A 224 12.87 0.86 16.17
N SER A 225 14.11 0.84 15.70
CA SER A 225 15.28 0.42 16.49
C SER A 225 15.89 1.59 17.23
#